data_AF-A0AAW5ICS5-F1
#
_entry.id   AF-A0AAW5ICS5-F1
#
_cell.length_a   1.000
_cell.length_b   1.000
_cell.length_c   1.000
_cell.angle_alpha   90.00
_cell.angle_beta   90.00
_cell.angle_gamma   90.00
#
_symmetry.space_group_name_H-M   'P 1'
#
loop_
_entity.id
_entity.type
_entity.pdbx_description
1 polymer ?
#
loop_
_entity_poly.entity_id
_entity_poly.type
_entity_poly.pdbx_seq_one_letter_code
_entity_poly.pdbx_strand_id
1 'polypeptide(L)'
;MSKYLISLILLSVISMGVSAQRITRQYNNVSFSAALKDLNARQDKYVINFVYDELEDFKVTKNIKNESVPDAIMNLIGFYP
;
A
#
# COMPACT_ATOMS: atom_id res chain seq x y z
N MET A 1 -32.03 5.71 28.98
CA MET A 1 -31.64 4.59 28.10
C MET A 1 -31.11 5.05 26.73
N SER A 2 -31.82 5.93 26.01
CA SER A 2 -31.46 6.38 24.65
C SER A 2 -30.03 6.95 24.46
N LYS A 3 -29.52 7.76 25.39
CA LYS A 3 -28.17 8.38 25.29
C LYS A 3 -26.99 7.39 25.20
N TYR A 4 -27.10 6.26 25.90
CA TYR A 4 -26.06 5.22 25.88
C TYR A 4 -26.13 4.38 24.60
N LEU A 5 -27.34 4.19 24.05
CA LEU A 5 -27.54 3.53 22.75
C LEU A 5 -26.94 4.35 21.61
N ILE A 6 -27.16 5.67 21.61
CA ILE A 6 -26.57 6.56 20.61
C ILE A 6 -25.03 6.54 20.71
N SER A 7 -24.49 6.59 21.93
CA SER A 7 -23.04 6.47 22.17
C SER A 7 -22.47 5.13 21.69
N LEU A 8 -23.21 4.03 21.87
CA LEU A 8 -22.78 2.69 21.46
C LEU A 8 -22.78 2.56 19.93
N ILE A 9 -23.79 3.10 19.26
CA ILE A 9 -23.86 3.16 17.79
C ILE A 9 -22.70 3.99 17.24
N LEU A 10 -22.42 5.15 17.84
CA LEU A 10 -21.29 6.00 17.42
C LEU A 10 -19.95 5.27 17.54
N LEU A 11 -19.73 4.54 18.64
CA LEU A 11 -18.51 3.75 18.87
C LEU A 11 -18.36 2.62 17.84
N SER A 12 -19.47 1.95 17.50
CA SER A 12 -19.45 0.89 16.47
C SER A 12 -19.10 1.43 15.08
N VAL A 13 -19.62 2.60 14.69
CA VAL A 13 -19.33 3.19 13.36
C VAL A 13 -17.86 3.61 13.25
N ILE A 14 -17.26 4.14 14.31
CA ILE A 14 -15.84 4.51 14.33
C ILE A 14 -14.94 3.27 14.18
N SER A 15 -15.34 2.13 14.74
CA SER A 15 -14.58 0.88 14.65
C SER A 15 -14.51 0.28 13.23
N MET A 16 -15.45 0.65 12.34
CA MET A 16 -15.48 0.16 10.95
C MET A 16 -14.51 0.91 10.02
N GLY A 17 -13.91 2.02 10.47
CA GLY A 17 -13.10 2.93 9.64
C GLY A 17 -11.63 2.53 9.44
N VAL A 18 -11.14 1.46 10.08
CA VAL A 18 -9.70 1.11 10.08
C VAL A 18 -9.41 -0.09 9.18
N SER A 19 -9.85 -0.03 7.92
CA SER A 19 -9.37 -0.97 6.90
C SER A 19 -8.09 -0.44 6.27
N ALA A 20 -7.05 -1.26 6.16
CA ALA A 20 -5.86 -0.90 5.40
C ALA A 20 -6.22 -0.75 3.91
N GLN A 21 -5.76 0.33 3.27
CA GLN A 21 -5.95 0.52 1.83
C GLN A 21 -5.34 -0.65 1.07
N ARG A 22 -6.13 -1.22 0.16
CA ARG A 22 -5.74 -2.40 -0.65
C ARG A 22 -5.42 -1.97 -2.07
N ILE A 23 -4.37 -2.56 -2.64
CA ILE A 23 -3.84 -2.23 -3.96
C ILE A 23 -3.96 -3.46 -4.86
N THR A 24 -4.38 -3.21 -6.12
CA THR A 24 -4.38 -4.20 -7.19
C THR A 24 -3.73 -3.59 -8.43
N ARG A 25 -2.56 -4.11 -8.81
CA ARG A 25 -1.73 -3.59 -9.89
C ARG A 25 -0.91 -4.67 -10.58
N GLN A 26 -0.69 -4.47 -11.87
CA GLN A 26 0.20 -5.29 -12.66
C GLN A 26 1.37 -4.44 -13.13
N TYR A 27 2.57 -4.83 -12.72
CA TYR A 27 3.82 -4.32 -13.25
C TYR A 27 4.35 -5.32 -14.26
N ASN A 28 4.79 -4.81 -15.40
CA ASN A 28 5.41 -5.61 -16.45
C ASN A 28 6.64 -4.86 -16.95
N ASN A 29 7.82 -5.35 -16.60
CA ASN A 29 9.10 -4.76 -16.97
C ASN A 29 9.23 -3.26 -16.60
N VAL A 30 8.71 -2.89 -15.42
CA VAL A 30 8.74 -1.51 -14.91
C VAL A 30 9.97 -1.34 -14.01
N SER A 31 10.64 -0.19 -14.02
CA SER A 31 11.74 0.02 -13.07
C SER A 31 11.25 -0.08 -11.63
N PHE A 32 12.07 -0.66 -10.76
CA PHE A 32 11.73 -0.83 -9.36
C PHE A 32 11.38 0.50 -8.68
N SER A 33 12.17 1.56 -8.95
CA SER A 33 11.92 2.92 -8.46
C SER A 33 10.58 3.49 -8.94
N ALA A 34 10.18 3.23 -10.19
CA ALA A 34 8.88 3.67 -10.71
C ALA A 34 7.72 2.92 -10.05
N ALA A 35 7.88 1.62 -9.78
CA ALA A 35 6.88 0.84 -9.04
C ALA A 35 6.70 1.38 -7.60
N LEU A 36 7.79 1.74 -6.91
CA LEU A 36 7.72 2.34 -5.58
C LEU A 36 7.10 3.75 -5.59
N LYS A 37 7.44 4.60 -6.57
CA LYS A 37 6.81 5.92 -6.76
C LYS A 37 5.30 5.78 -7.03
N ASP A 38 4.90 4.83 -7.88
CA ASP A 38 3.48 4.55 -8.18
C ASP A 38 2.74 4.10 -6.91
N LEU A 39 3.33 3.21 -6.10
CA LEU A 39 2.75 2.82 -4.81
C LEU A 39 2.65 4.01 -3.85
N ASN A 40 3.67 4.86 -3.78
CA ASN A 40 3.68 6.03 -2.88
C ASN A 40 2.57 7.03 -3.24
N ALA A 41 2.34 7.27 -4.53
CA ALA A 41 1.37 8.25 -5.02
C ALA A 41 -0.10 7.80 -4.92
N ARG A 42 -0.37 6.51 -4.65
CA ARG A 42 -1.72 5.93 -4.68
C ARG A 42 -2.36 5.81 -3.31
N GLN A 43 -1.68 6.25 -2.26
CA GLN A 43 -2.06 6.04 -0.88
C GLN A 43 -1.56 7.22 -0.05
N ASP A 44 -2.27 7.55 1.03
CA ASP A 44 -1.94 8.70 1.87
C ASP A 44 -1.48 8.29 3.29
N LYS A 45 -1.40 6.98 3.55
CA LYS A 45 -1.16 6.42 4.89
C LYS A 45 0.32 6.29 5.25
N TYR A 46 1.16 6.04 4.26
CA TYR A 46 2.58 5.76 4.40
C TYR A 46 3.40 6.77 3.58
N VAL A 47 4.65 6.98 3.95
CA VAL A 47 5.62 7.70 3.12
C VAL A 47 6.71 6.70 2.75
N ILE A 48 6.87 6.41 1.47
CA ILE A 48 7.90 5.49 0.97
C ILE A 48 9.16 6.30 0.69
N ASN A 49 10.16 6.19 1.57
CA ASN A 49 11.49 6.75 1.38
C ASN A 49 12.45 5.65 0.93
N PHE A 50 13.09 5.83 -0.21
CA PHE A 50 14.05 4.86 -0.74
C PHE A 50 15.19 5.58 -1.45
N VAL A 51 16.40 5.06 -1.29
CA VAL A 51 17.58 5.45 -2.06
C VAL A 51 17.72 4.42 -3.17
N TYR A 52 17.86 4.87 -4.40
CA TYR A 52 18.07 4.01 -5.56
C TYR A 52 19.12 4.65 -6.46
N ASP A 53 19.92 3.82 -7.12
CA ASP A 53 20.77 4.28 -8.21
C ASP A 53 19.91 4.36 -9.49
N GLU A 54 19.90 5.51 -10.15
CA GLU A 54 19.13 5.67 -11.40
C GLU A 54 19.74 4.88 -12.57
N LEU A 55 21.00 4.47 -12.44
CA LEU A 55 21.72 3.65 -13.42
C LEU A 55 21.49 2.15 -13.22
N GLU A 56 20.90 1.74 -12.09
CA GLU A 56 20.52 0.34 -11.87
C GLU A 56 19.29 -0.04 -12.71
N ASP A 57 19.46 -1.04 -13.55
CA ASP A 57 18.42 -1.51 -14.46
C ASP A 57 17.48 -2.55 -13.84
N PHE A 58 17.19 -2.44 -12.54
CA PHE A 58 16.27 -3.34 -11.85
C PHE A 58 14.84 -3.14 -12.34
N LYS A 59 14.32 -4.16 -13.02
CA LYS A 59 12.93 -4.21 -13.49
C LYS A 59 12.13 -5.22 -12.68
N VAL A 60 10.87 -4.88 -12.44
CA VAL A 60 9.90 -5.76 -11.77
C VAL A 60 8.78 -6.15 -12.72
N THR A 61 8.44 -7.43 -12.68
CA THR A 61 7.25 -8.00 -13.31
C THR A 61 6.47 -8.74 -12.25
N LYS A 62 5.34 -8.18 -11.81
CA LYS A 62 4.54 -8.73 -10.72
C LYS A 62 3.09 -8.32 -10.84
N ASN A 63 2.21 -9.24 -10.43
CA ASN A 63 0.79 -8.97 -10.28
C ASN A 63 0.47 -8.92 -8.78
N ILE A 64 0.17 -7.72 -8.29
CA ILE A 64 -0.27 -7.41 -6.94
C ILE A 64 -1.79 -7.45 -6.95
N LYS A 65 -2.38 -8.26 -6.08
CA LYS A 65 -3.85 -8.41 -6.01
C LYS A 65 -4.31 -8.31 -4.57
N ASN A 66 -5.08 -7.26 -4.30
CA ASN A 66 -5.73 -7.07 -3.01
C ASN A 66 -4.74 -7.06 -1.83
N GLU A 67 -3.56 -6.48 -2.01
CA GLU A 67 -2.49 -6.44 -1.00
C GLU A 67 -2.46 -5.10 -0.28
N SER A 68 -2.01 -5.07 0.97
CA SER A 68 -1.72 -3.80 1.64
C SER A 68 -0.46 -3.16 1.04
N VAL A 69 -0.27 -1.85 1.25
CA VAL A 69 0.94 -1.15 0.78
C VAL A 69 2.23 -1.82 1.30
N PRO A 70 2.36 -2.16 2.61
CA PRO A 70 3.54 -2.90 3.09
C PRO A 70 3.74 -4.26 2.43
N ASP A 71 2.67 -5.04 2.23
CA ASP A 71 2.78 -6.37 1.59
C ASP A 71 3.22 -6.24 0.13
N ALA A 72 2.64 -5.28 -0.59
CA ALA A 72 2.99 -4.94 -1.96
C ALA A 72 4.48 -4.57 -2.06
N ILE A 73 4.99 -3.73 -1.15
CA ILE A 73 6.42 -3.37 -1.11
C ILE A 73 7.27 -4.59 -0.79
N MET A 74 6.91 -5.39 0.23
CA MET A 74 7.64 -6.61 0.61
C MET A 74 7.79 -7.58 -0.57
N ASN A 75 6.70 -7.74 -1.33
CA ASN A 75 6.68 -8.56 -2.53
C ASN A 75 7.50 -7.99 -3.69
N LEU A 76 7.67 -6.67 -3.76
CA LEU A 76 8.52 -6.02 -4.77
C LEU A 76 10.00 -6.03 -4.38
N ILE A 77 10.35 -5.80 -3.10
CA ILE A 77 11.74 -5.79 -2.62
C ILE A 77 12.37 -7.19 -2.61
N GLY A 78 11.57 -8.25 -2.58
CA GLY A 78 12.10 -9.63 -2.71
C GLY A 78 12.81 -9.89 -4.04
N PHE A 79 12.72 -8.96 -5.00
CA PHE A 79 13.46 -8.95 -6.26
C PHE A 79 14.71 -8.04 -6.23
N TYR A 80 14.95 -7.32 -5.13
CA TYR A 80 16.13 -6.49 -4.93
C TYR A 80 17.27 -7.36 -4.34
N PRO A 81 18.41 -7.49 -5.03
CA PRO A 81 19.52 -8.35 -4.62
C PRO A 81 20.28 -7.85 -3.37
#